data_AF-A0A8S3EC33-F1
#
_entry.id   AF-A0A8S3EC33-F1
#
_cell.length_a   1.000
_cell.length_b   1.000
_cell.length_c   1.000
_cell.angle_alpha   90.00
_cell.angle_beta   90.00
_cell.angle_gamma   90.00
#
_symmetry.space_group_name_H-M   'P 1'
#
loop_
_entity.id
_entity.type
_entity.pdbx_description
1 polymer ?
#
loop_
_entity_poly.entity_id
_entity_poly.type
_entity_poly.pdbx_seq_one_letter_code
_entity_poly.pdbx_strand_id
1 'polypeptide(L)'
;MVNSKKHDILERYHNLLENNIILTDNFLQWFKEKKIFPDFIFDDIQAISSPRERNKKFLLSIIDNGDIGFTKLVEGLTLHGQPFLGELLDGEDRKASELTTEASERVFIDDDLLRKCPGIDKLRADTREKLKTYLQTQLLKAHLNDAWKSQNQSRAVEVINLKRQHYEAQQKLSETIAEEKRAFISLKDSMQSEQLARRRKEDEANELQKTVDKLQSEFEQRWSGQIKMIDANTRCLFKMNDKMAVLTDWFGNLDSILEMNVLQAGSQYDT
;
A
#
# COMPACT_ATOMS: atom_id res chain seq x y z
N MET A 1 -12.52 45.52 -21.95
CA MET A 1 -12.51 44.46 -20.92
C MET A 1 -12.15 45.11 -19.61
N VAL A 2 -12.99 44.94 -18.59
CA VAL A 2 -12.68 45.42 -17.23
C VAL A 2 -11.67 44.44 -16.64
N ASN A 3 -10.44 44.88 -16.33
CA ASN A 3 -9.46 44.05 -15.62
C ASN A 3 -10.08 43.61 -14.30
N SER A 4 -10.45 42.33 -14.20
CA SER A 4 -10.97 41.77 -12.97
C SER A 4 -9.80 41.43 -12.05
N LYS A 5 -10.04 41.47 -10.74
CA LYS A 5 -9.02 41.12 -9.74
C LYS A 5 -8.44 39.71 -9.97
N LYS A 6 -9.27 38.79 -10.44
CA LYS A 6 -8.91 37.40 -10.74
C LYS A 6 -7.97 37.30 -11.95
N HIS A 7 -8.14 38.17 -12.93
CA HIS A 7 -7.21 38.31 -14.05
C HIS A 7 -5.82 38.75 -13.57
N ASP A 8 -5.75 39.75 -12.69
CA ASP A 8 -4.47 40.23 -12.12
C ASP A 8 -3.76 39.15 -11.28
N ILE A 9 -4.51 38.29 -10.59
CA ILE A 9 -3.96 37.13 -9.85
C ILE A 9 -3.37 36.13 -10.84
N LEU A 10 -4.08 35.78 -11.92
CA LEU A 10 -3.58 34.83 -12.93
C LEU A 10 -2.33 35.35 -13.62
N GLU A 11 -2.28 36.63 -14.00
CA GLU A 11 -1.08 37.21 -14.59
C GLU A 11 0.11 37.16 -13.63
N ARG A 12 -0.11 37.49 -12.36
CA ARG A 12 0.94 37.48 -11.32
C ARG A 12 1.54 36.11 -11.10
N TYR A 13 0.71 35.07 -11.10
CA TYR A 13 1.13 33.68 -10.91
C TYR A 13 1.36 32.93 -12.22
N HIS A 14 1.27 33.59 -13.38
CA HIS A 14 1.33 32.94 -14.70
C HIS A 14 2.59 32.08 -14.86
N ASN A 15 3.77 32.64 -14.63
CA ASN A 15 5.04 31.91 -14.75
C ASN A 15 5.14 30.73 -13.76
N LEU A 16 4.53 30.86 -12.59
CA LEU A 16 4.55 29.81 -11.58
C LEU A 16 3.60 28.67 -11.99
N LEU A 17 2.39 29.00 -12.43
CA LEU A 17 1.42 28.04 -12.93
C LEU A 17 1.90 27.34 -14.20
N GLU A 18 2.49 28.08 -15.15
CA GLU A 18 3.03 27.53 -16.40
C GLU A 18 4.08 26.44 -16.14
N ASN A 19 4.94 26.63 -15.14
CA ASN A 19 6.02 25.70 -14.82
C ASN A 19 5.61 24.56 -13.88
N ASN A 20 4.52 24.72 -13.11
CA ASN A 20 4.17 23.79 -12.04
C ASN A 20 2.84 23.08 -12.21
N ILE A 21 1.94 23.55 -13.10
CA ILE A 21 0.70 22.84 -13.36
C ILE A 21 1.00 21.50 -14.03
N ILE A 22 0.37 20.44 -13.53
CA ILE A 22 0.36 19.13 -14.19
C ILE A 22 -1.04 18.90 -14.74
N LEU A 23 -1.16 18.99 -16.06
CA LEU A 23 -2.41 18.72 -16.78
C LEU A 23 -2.60 17.21 -16.93
N THR A 24 -3.17 16.57 -15.91
CA THR A 24 -3.55 15.16 -15.96
C THR A 24 -4.80 14.97 -16.82
N ASP A 25 -4.98 13.76 -17.36
CA ASP A 25 -6.18 13.44 -18.15
C ASP A 25 -7.46 13.60 -17.34
N ASN A 26 -7.45 13.21 -16.05
CA ASN A 26 -8.57 13.41 -15.14
C ASN A 26 -8.91 14.89 -14.93
N PHE A 27 -7.89 15.74 -14.81
CA PHE A 27 -8.06 17.19 -14.65
C PHE A 27 -8.65 17.82 -15.91
N LEU A 28 -8.13 17.48 -17.10
CA LEU A 28 -8.65 17.98 -18.37
C LEU A 28 -10.07 17.47 -18.65
N GLN A 29 -10.35 16.20 -18.36
CA GLN A 29 -11.67 15.59 -18.49
C GLN A 29 -12.70 16.29 -17.61
N TRP A 30 -12.34 16.64 -16.36
CA TRP A 30 -13.20 17.41 -15.49
C TRP A 30 -13.55 18.78 -16.08
N PHE A 31 -12.56 19.49 -16.65
CA PHE A 31 -12.80 20.76 -17.33
C PHE A 31 -13.75 20.63 -18.53
N LYS A 32 -13.64 19.52 -19.27
CA LYS A 32 -14.51 19.19 -20.41
C LYS A 32 -15.95 18.94 -19.95
N GLU A 33 -16.13 18.16 -18.88
CA GLU A 33 -17.44 17.90 -18.28
C GLU A 33 -18.13 19.16 -17.75
N LYS A 34 -17.35 20.10 -17.19
CA LYS A 34 -17.85 21.40 -16.74
C LYS A 34 -18.15 22.37 -17.88
N LYS A 35 -17.88 21.99 -19.14
CA LYS A 35 -18.12 22.80 -20.35
C LYS A 35 -17.52 24.20 -20.25
N ILE A 36 -16.33 24.31 -19.64
CA ILE A 36 -15.63 25.59 -19.50
C ILE A 36 -15.05 26.03 -20.84
N PHE A 37 -14.60 25.05 -21.64
CA PHE A 37 -14.08 25.28 -22.98
C PHE A 37 -14.85 24.44 -23.99
N PRO A 38 -14.92 24.88 -25.26
CA PRO A 38 -15.27 24.00 -26.37
C PRO A 38 -14.30 22.82 -26.51
N ASP A 39 -14.80 21.67 -26.96
CA ASP A 39 -14.03 20.43 -27.09
C ASP A 39 -12.74 20.60 -27.92
N PHE A 40 -12.80 21.40 -28.98
CA PHE A 40 -11.64 21.65 -29.86
C PHE A 40 -10.45 22.27 -29.11
N ILE A 41 -10.67 23.02 -28.03
CA ILE A 41 -9.59 23.61 -27.23
C ILE A 41 -8.80 22.52 -26.50
N PHE A 42 -9.47 21.46 -26.04
CA PHE A 42 -8.80 20.35 -25.38
C PHE A 42 -7.93 19.55 -26.35
N ASP A 43 -8.45 19.29 -27.55
CA ASP A 43 -7.69 18.63 -28.63
C ASP A 43 -6.44 19.46 -28.98
N ASP A 44 -6.61 20.77 -29.06
CA ASP A 44 -5.57 21.76 -29.31
C ASP A 44 -4.48 21.85 -28.23
N ILE A 45 -4.85 21.58 -26.97
CA ILE A 45 -3.92 21.53 -25.83
C ILE A 45 -3.20 20.18 -25.84
N GLN A 46 -3.92 19.08 -26.05
CA GLN A 46 -3.35 17.73 -26.08
C GLN A 46 -2.38 17.52 -27.26
N ALA A 47 -2.62 18.19 -28.40
CA ALA A 47 -1.73 18.16 -29.56
C ALA A 47 -0.34 18.78 -29.31
N ILE A 48 -0.18 19.59 -28.26
CA ILE A 48 1.10 20.23 -27.93
C ILE A 48 2.02 19.23 -27.21
N SER A 49 3.20 19.03 -27.77
CA SER A 49 4.22 18.10 -27.24
C SER A 49 4.98 18.65 -26.04
N SER A 50 5.24 19.95 -26.00
CA SER A 50 5.93 20.61 -24.89
C SER A 50 5.00 20.80 -23.68
N PRO A 51 5.30 20.24 -22.50
CA PRO A 51 4.47 20.42 -21.31
C PRO A 51 4.28 21.90 -20.93
N ARG A 52 5.32 22.70 -21.12
CA ARG A 52 5.30 24.13 -20.80
C ARG A 52 4.39 24.91 -21.75
N GLU A 53 4.49 24.66 -23.05
CA GLU A 53 3.62 25.30 -24.04
C GLU A 53 2.16 24.85 -23.89
N ARG A 54 1.95 23.59 -23.51
CA ARG A 54 0.64 23.04 -23.19
C ARG A 54 -0.01 23.78 -22.01
N ASN A 55 0.74 23.93 -20.92
CA ASN A 55 0.31 24.68 -19.73
C ASN A 55 0.02 26.15 -20.07
N LYS A 56 0.89 26.78 -20.87
CA LYS A 56 0.69 28.15 -21.34
C LYS A 56 -0.61 28.30 -22.13
N LYS A 57 -0.88 27.41 -23.10
CA LYS A 57 -2.12 27.47 -23.90
C LYS A 57 -3.36 27.25 -23.04
N PHE A 58 -3.30 26.31 -22.10
CA PHE A 58 -4.38 26.08 -21.13
C PHE A 58 -4.66 27.32 -20.27
N LEU A 59 -3.62 27.96 -19.73
CA LEU A 59 -3.77 29.16 -18.90
C LEU A 59 -4.32 30.35 -19.68
N LEU A 60 -3.91 30.53 -20.94
CA LEU A 60 -4.49 31.55 -21.81
C LEU A 60 -5.99 31.30 -22.03
N SER A 61 -6.40 30.06 -22.28
CA SER A 61 -7.82 29.72 -22.40
C SER A 61 -8.63 30.00 -21.12
N ILE A 62 -8.02 29.83 -19.94
CA ILE A 62 -8.63 30.21 -18.66
C ILE A 62 -8.80 31.74 -18.58
N ILE A 63 -7.77 32.49 -18.94
CA ILE A 63 -7.77 33.96 -18.92
C ILE A 63 -8.87 34.51 -19.85
N ASP A 64 -9.00 33.94 -21.05
CA ASP A 64 -10.03 34.34 -22.03
C ASP A 64 -11.46 34.11 -21.52
N ASN A 65 -11.66 33.14 -20.61
CA ASN A 65 -12.95 32.88 -19.96
C ASN A 65 -13.19 33.73 -18.69
N GLY A 66 -12.26 34.61 -18.35
CA GLY A 66 -12.38 35.57 -17.23
C GLY A 66 -12.59 34.91 -15.87
N ASP A 67 -13.44 35.54 -15.05
CA ASP A 67 -13.64 35.15 -13.64
C ASP A 67 -14.21 33.75 -13.46
N ILE A 68 -15.00 33.27 -14.43
CA ILE A 68 -15.56 31.92 -14.44
C ILE A 68 -14.42 30.91 -14.64
N GLY A 69 -13.54 31.18 -15.59
CA GLY A 69 -12.34 30.38 -15.84
C GLY A 69 -11.47 30.29 -14.58
N PHE A 70 -11.21 31.41 -13.92
CA PHE A 70 -10.43 31.43 -12.67
C PHE A 70 -11.06 30.58 -11.57
N THR A 71 -12.36 30.77 -11.32
CA THR A 71 -13.06 30.05 -10.24
C THR A 71 -13.03 28.54 -10.49
N LYS A 72 -13.16 28.13 -11.75
CA LYS A 72 -13.10 26.73 -12.16
C LYS A 72 -11.67 26.18 -12.15
N LEU A 73 -10.66 27.01 -12.38
CA LEU A 73 -9.26 26.67 -12.15
C LEU A 73 -9.00 26.35 -10.69
N VAL A 74 -9.44 27.20 -9.76
CA VAL A 74 -9.29 26.97 -8.33
C VAL A 74 -10.00 25.68 -7.90
N GLU A 75 -11.26 25.51 -8.28
CA GLU A 75 -12.02 24.28 -7.99
C GLU A 75 -11.35 23.03 -8.59
N GLY A 76 -10.98 23.08 -9.86
CA GLY A 76 -10.36 21.95 -10.56
C GLY A 76 -9.02 21.57 -9.95
N LEU A 77 -8.19 22.56 -9.60
CA LEU A 77 -6.89 22.32 -8.96
C LEU A 77 -7.07 21.71 -7.57
N THR A 78 -8.10 22.13 -6.85
CA THR A 78 -8.41 21.61 -5.51
C THR A 78 -8.91 20.17 -5.54
N LEU A 79 -9.75 19.82 -6.51
CA LEU A 79 -10.44 18.52 -6.55
C LEU A 79 -9.71 17.45 -7.36
N HIS A 80 -9.14 17.83 -8.51
CA HIS A 80 -8.64 16.88 -9.52
C HIS A 80 -7.20 17.17 -9.98
N GLY A 81 -6.65 18.31 -9.57
CA GLY A 81 -5.31 18.74 -9.93
C GLY A 81 -4.38 18.79 -8.71
N GLN A 82 -3.78 19.95 -8.49
CA GLN A 82 -2.80 20.19 -7.43
C GLN A 82 -3.42 21.08 -6.35
N PRO A 83 -3.88 20.52 -5.22
CA PRO A 83 -4.68 21.27 -4.25
C PRO A 83 -3.93 22.47 -3.67
N PHE A 84 -2.62 22.37 -3.54
CA PHE A 84 -1.77 23.45 -3.06
C PHE A 84 -1.75 24.68 -3.98
N LEU A 85 -1.89 24.49 -5.30
CA LEU A 85 -2.03 25.61 -6.24
C LEU A 85 -3.42 26.23 -6.14
N GLY A 86 -4.46 25.40 -5.97
CA GLY A 86 -5.84 25.86 -5.71
C GLY A 86 -5.92 26.71 -4.44
N GLU A 87 -5.36 26.22 -3.33
CA GLU A 87 -5.28 26.93 -2.04
C GLU A 87 -4.51 28.25 -2.15
N LEU A 88 -3.41 28.29 -2.93
CA LEU A 88 -2.65 29.52 -3.16
C LEU A 88 -3.50 30.58 -3.86
N LEU A 89 -4.18 30.18 -4.94
CA LEU A 89 -5.01 31.10 -5.72
C LEU A 89 -6.25 31.56 -4.95
N ASP A 90 -6.91 30.67 -4.20
CA ASP A 90 -8.04 31.00 -3.33
C ASP A 90 -7.61 31.91 -2.16
N GLY A 91 -6.45 31.63 -1.55
CA GLY A 91 -5.88 32.44 -0.48
C GLY A 91 -5.54 33.86 -0.93
N GLU A 92 -5.08 34.04 -2.17
CA GLU A 92 -4.82 35.37 -2.74
C GLU A 92 -6.11 36.11 -3.09
N ASP A 93 -7.16 35.42 -3.57
CA ASP A 93 -8.49 36.03 -3.79
C ASP A 93 -9.09 36.54 -2.46
N ARG A 94 -8.94 35.77 -1.38
CA ARG A 94 -9.39 36.17 -0.03
C ARG A 94 -8.57 37.32 0.56
N LYS A 95 -7.23 37.26 0.51
CA LYS A 95 -6.35 38.33 1.02
C LYS A 95 -6.44 39.62 0.23
N ALA A 96 -6.63 39.54 -1.09
CA ALA A 96 -6.90 40.72 -1.92
C ALA A 96 -8.22 41.43 -1.56
N SER A 97 -9.13 40.72 -0.89
CA SER A 97 -10.34 41.30 -0.30
C SER A 97 -10.03 42.07 1.00
N GLU A 98 -9.17 41.51 1.87
CA GLU A 98 -8.84 42.05 3.20
C GLU A 98 -7.86 43.24 3.17
N LEU A 99 -6.93 43.29 2.22
CA LEU A 99 -5.90 44.35 2.11
C LEU A 99 -6.42 45.73 1.70
N THR A 100 -7.68 45.84 1.27
CA THR A 100 -8.27 47.15 0.90
C THR A 100 -8.55 48.04 2.11
N THR A 101 -8.48 47.51 3.34
CA THR A 101 -8.94 48.22 4.55
C THR A 101 -7.80 48.69 5.46
N GLU A 102 -6.67 47.97 5.55
CA GLU A 102 -5.64 48.24 6.58
C GLU A 102 -4.41 49.03 6.09
N ALA A 103 -4.11 49.03 4.78
CA ALA A 103 -2.92 49.69 4.24
C ALA A 103 -3.05 51.23 4.13
N SER A 104 -4.25 51.78 4.31
CA SER A 104 -4.53 53.21 4.20
C SER A 104 -3.96 54.07 5.34
N GLU A 105 -3.39 53.47 6.40
CA GLU A 105 -3.00 54.20 7.62
C GLU A 105 -1.52 54.63 7.73
N ARG A 106 -0.60 54.28 6.82
CA ARG A 106 0.85 54.43 7.10
C ARG A 106 1.78 55.02 6.03
N VAL A 107 1.31 55.79 5.04
CA VAL A 107 2.21 56.56 4.15
C VAL A 107 1.94 58.06 4.23
N PHE A 108 2.82 58.75 4.97
CA PHE A 108 2.87 60.20 5.03
C PHE A 108 3.89 60.73 4.01
N ILE A 109 3.40 61.42 2.97
CA ILE A 109 4.22 62.37 2.21
C ILE A 109 4.41 63.63 3.07
N ASP A 110 5.66 64.00 3.33
CA ASP A 110 6.05 65.19 4.09
C ASP A 110 5.76 66.49 3.30
N ASP A 111 5.29 67.54 3.98
CA ASP A 111 4.89 68.80 3.34
C ASP A 111 6.06 69.55 2.70
N ASP A 112 7.27 69.32 3.18
CA ASP A 112 8.48 69.92 2.65
C ASP A 112 8.89 69.34 1.28
N LEU A 113 8.40 68.15 0.91
CA LEU A 113 8.62 67.56 -0.42
C LEU A 113 7.69 68.19 -1.47
N LEU A 114 6.44 68.51 -1.10
CA LEU A 114 5.47 69.13 -2.00
C LEU A 114 5.80 70.59 -2.31
N ARG A 115 6.42 71.30 -1.37
CA ARG A 115 6.89 72.69 -1.56
C ARG A 115 8.08 72.81 -2.52
N LYS A 116 8.84 71.72 -2.73
CA LYS A 116 9.95 71.69 -3.70
C LYS A 116 9.49 71.56 -5.15
N CYS A 117 8.21 71.25 -5.39
CA CYS A 117 7.66 71.14 -6.73
C CYS A 117 7.17 72.50 -7.25
N PRO A 118 7.75 73.02 -8.35
CA PRO A 118 7.39 74.33 -8.87
C PRO A 118 5.90 74.34 -9.30
N GLY A 119 5.13 75.32 -8.79
CA GLY A 119 3.72 75.51 -9.11
C GLY A 119 2.73 74.93 -8.10
N ILE A 120 3.15 74.03 -7.20
CA ILE A 120 2.29 73.49 -6.13
C ILE A 120 1.93 74.56 -5.09
N ASP A 121 2.83 75.52 -4.85
CA ASP A 121 2.60 76.61 -3.89
C ASP A 121 1.50 77.59 -4.28
N LYS A 122 1.11 77.62 -5.56
CA LYS A 122 0.02 78.46 -6.07
C LYS A 122 -1.35 77.77 -6.02
N LEU A 123 -1.39 76.48 -5.66
CA LEU A 123 -2.64 75.74 -5.47
C LEU A 123 -3.30 76.13 -4.14
N ARG A 124 -4.63 76.25 -4.16
CA ARG A 124 -5.44 76.40 -2.93
C ARG A 124 -5.16 75.23 -1.99
N ALA A 125 -5.17 75.51 -0.68
CA ALA A 125 -4.89 74.52 0.37
C ALA A 125 -5.68 73.22 0.15
N ASP A 126 -7.00 73.31 -0.06
CA ASP A 126 -7.86 72.14 -0.30
C ASP A 126 -7.47 71.29 -1.52
N THR A 127 -6.97 71.92 -2.58
CA THR A 127 -6.55 71.21 -3.80
C THR A 127 -5.20 70.56 -3.62
N ARG A 128 -4.33 71.19 -2.82
CA ARG A 128 -3.02 70.67 -2.43
C ARG A 128 -3.16 69.46 -1.50
N GLU A 129 -4.07 69.55 -0.53
CA GLU A 129 -4.45 68.46 0.37
C GLU A 129 -4.92 67.25 -0.45
N LYS A 130 -5.88 67.45 -1.37
CA LYS A 130 -6.39 66.38 -2.26
C LYS A 130 -5.31 65.78 -3.14
N LEU A 131 -4.41 66.60 -3.70
CA LEU A 131 -3.29 66.13 -4.52
C LEU A 131 -2.29 65.32 -3.69
N LYS A 132 -2.00 65.76 -2.45
CA LYS A 132 -1.16 65.04 -1.49
C LYS A 132 -1.76 63.68 -1.17
N THR A 133 -3.05 63.61 -0.83
CA THR A 133 -3.74 62.35 -0.57
C THR A 133 -3.74 61.43 -1.81
N TYR A 134 -3.95 61.99 -3.00
CA TYR A 134 -3.93 61.22 -4.25
C TYR A 134 -2.55 60.64 -4.54
N LEU A 135 -1.49 61.44 -4.43
CA LEU A 135 -0.11 61.00 -4.65
C LEU A 135 0.34 59.99 -3.58
N GLN A 136 0.02 60.22 -2.31
CA GLN A 136 0.24 59.26 -1.22
C GLN A 136 -0.40 57.90 -1.53
N THR A 137 -1.65 57.93 -2.01
CA THR A 137 -2.39 56.72 -2.37
C THR A 137 -1.73 55.97 -3.54
N GLN A 138 -1.24 56.69 -4.56
CA GLN A 138 -0.59 56.05 -5.71
C GLN A 138 0.81 55.50 -5.39
N LEU A 139 1.59 56.23 -4.59
CA LEU A 139 2.92 55.81 -4.16
C LEU A 139 2.86 54.59 -3.22
N LEU A 140 1.91 54.60 -2.29
CA LEU A 140 1.58 53.46 -1.43
C LEU A 140 1.20 52.23 -2.28
N LYS A 141 0.33 52.41 -3.29
CA LYS A 141 -0.07 51.34 -4.21
C LYS A 141 1.13 50.74 -4.94
N ALA A 142 2.05 51.56 -5.44
CA ALA A 142 3.23 51.09 -6.17
C ALA A 142 4.22 50.35 -5.25
N HIS A 143 4.55 50.92 -4.08
CA HIS A 143 5.47 50.30 -3.13
C HIS A 143 4.93 48.99 -2.53
N LEU A 144 3.63 48.94 -2.20
CA LEU A 144 3.00 47.70 -1.76
C LEU A 144 3.03 46.66 -2.87
N ASN A 145 2.77 47.04 -4.12
CA ASN A 145 2.83 46.08 -5.22
C ASN A 145 4.23 45.47 -5.40
N ASP A 146 5.29 46.28 -5.31
CA ASP A 146 6.66 45.82 -5.54
C ASP A 146 7.23 45.01 -4.34
N ALA A 147 6.96 45.46 -3.11
CA ALA A 147 7.33 44.72 -1.91
C ALA A 147 6.56 43.38 -1.83
N TRP A 148 5.27 43.39 -2.21
CA TRP A 148 4.44 42.18 -2.24
C TRP A 148 4.90 41.20 -3.33
N LYS A 149 5.18 41.69 -4.55
CA LYS A 149 5.64 40.84 -5.66
C LYS A 149 6.95 40.13 -5.32
N SER A 150 7.94 40.86 -4.81
CA SER A 150 9.26 40.28 -4.53
C SER A 150 9.26 39.29 -3.36
N GLN A 151 8.55 39.60 -2.27
CA GLN A 151 8.63 38.83 -1.03
C GLN A 151 7.69 37.62 -1.02
N ASN A 152 6.48 37.73 -1.59
CA ASN A 152 5.55 36.60 -1.65
C ASN A 152 5.87 35.61 -2.76
N GLN A 153 6.47 36.05 -3.87
CA GLN A 153 6.81 35.14 -4.96
C GLN A 153 7.92 34.15 -4.55
N SER A 154 8.96 34.62 -3.86
CA SER A 154 10.01 33.73 -3.35
C SER A 154 9.49 32.76 -2.27
N ARG A 155 8.67 33.27 -1.34
CA ARG A 155 8.09 32.47 -0.26
C ARG A 155 7.04 31.46 -0.76
N ALA A 156 6.25 31.83 -1.76
CA ALA A 156 5.32 30.93 -2.43
C ALA A 156 6.05 29.80 -3.17
N VAL A 157 7.15 30.12 -3.86
CA VAL A 157 8.00 29.11 -4.52
C VAL A 157 8.59 28.13 -3.52
N GLU A 158 9.09 28.59 -2.38
CA GLU A 158 9.59 27.70 -1.31
C GLU A 158 8.50 26.80 -0.74
N VAL A 159 7.33 27.36 -0.42
CA VAL A 159 6.20 26.58 0.12
C VAL A 159 5.70 25.55 -0.90
N ILE A 160 5.66 25.90 -2.19
CA ILE A 160 5.31 24.97 -3.26
C ILE A 160 6.33 23.86 -3.39
N ASN A 161 7.63 24.17 -3.36
CA ASN A 161 8.68 23.17 -3.45
C ASN A 161 8.60 22.19 -2.27
N LEU A 162 8.35 22.69 -1.05
CA LEU A 162 8.14 21.83 0.12
C LEU A 162 6.89 20.96 -0.01
N LYS A 163 5.75 21.54 -0.40
CA LYS A 163 4.51 20.77 -0.60
C LYS A 163 4.64 19.74 -1.72
N ARG A 164 5.39 20.06 -2.79
CA ARG A 164 5.72 19.12 -3.87
C ARG A 164 6.55 17.94 -3.36
N GLN A 165 7.60 18.21 -2.58
CA GLN A 165 8.43 17.15 -1.99
C GLN A 165 7.59 16.24 -1.07
N HIS A 166 6.70 16.82 -0.27
CA HIS A 166 5.78 16.04 0.56
C HIS A 166 4.85 15.16 -0.28
N TYR A 167 4.30 15.68 -1.38
CA TYR A 167 3.45 14.92 -2.28
C TYR A 167 4.21 13.77 -2.95
N GLU A 168 5.40 14.02 -3.48
CA GLU A 168 6.25 12.98 -4.10
C GLU A 168 6.63 11.88 -3.08
N ALA A 169 6.92 12.27 -1.82
CA ALA A 169 7.18 11.32 -0.75
C ALA A 169 5.93 10.49 -0.39
N GLN A 170 4.76 11.12 -0.33
CA GLN A 170 3.50 10.46 -0.05
C GLN A 170 3.10 9.49 -1.18
N GLN A 171 3.35 9.85 -2.43
CA GLN A 171 3.11 8.99 -3.58
C GLN A 171 4.01 7.74 -3.53
N LYS A 172 5.31 7.91 -3.30
CA LYS A 172 6.23 6.78 -3.11
C LYS A 172 5.78 5.86 -1.98
N LEU A 173 5.38 6.42 -0.84
CA LEU A 173 4.87 5.63 0.28
C LEU A 173 3.62 4.83 -0.11
N SER A 174 2.70 5.43 -0.87
CA SER A 174 1.49 4.75 -1.34
C SER A 174 1.80 3.58 -2.30
N GLU A 175 2.80 3.74 -3.17
CA GLU A 175 3.29 2.69 -4.07
C GLU A 175 3.91 1.55 -3.27
N THR A 176 4.77 1.84 -2.28
CA THR A 176 5.35 0.83 -1.39
C THR A 176 4.28 0.05 -0.62
N ILE A 177 3.26 0.74 -0.07
CA ILE A 177 2.14 0.08 0.61
C ILE A 177 1.38 -0.84 -0.35
N ALA A 178 1.19 -0.43 -1.61
CA ALA A 178 0.52 -1.25 -2.61
C ALA A 178 1.33 -2.49 -2.99
N GLU A 179 2.66 -2.38 -3.07
CA GLU A 179 3.58 -3.50 -3.29
C GLU A 179 3.59 -4.47 -2.11
N GLU A 180 3.70 -3.96 -0.88
CA GLU A 180 3.64 -4.78 0.34
C GLU A 180 2.31 -5.53 0.45
N LYS A 181 1.19 -4.88 0.11
CA LYS A 181 -0.13 -5.55 0.06
C LYS A 181 -0.15 -6.68 -0.95
N ARG A 182 0.42 -6.49 -2.15
CA ARG A 182 0.52 -7.55 -3.17
C ARG A 182 1.40 -8.71 -2.69
N ALA A 183 2.54 -8.40 -2.09
CA ALA A 183 3.44 -9.40 -1.51
C ALA A 183 2.75 -10.19 -0.37
N PHE A 184 1.98 -9.51 0.50
CA PHE A 184 1.23 -10.13 1.57
C PHE A 184 0.15 -11.09 1.05
N ILE A 185 -0.58 -10.71 0.00
CA ILE A 185 -1.58 -11.59 -0.63
C ILE A 185 -0.90 -12.85 -1.18
N SER A 186 0.22 -12.70 -1.90
CA SER A 186 0.98 -13.83 -2.43
C SER A 186 1.50 -14.77 -1.34
N LEU A 187 2.02 -14.21 -0.24
CA LEU A 187 2.48 -15.00 0.90
C LEU A 187 1.33 -15.75 1.58
N LYS A 188 0.18 -15.10 1.74
CA LYS A 188 -1.03 -15.70 2.32
C LYS A 188 -1.50 -16.89 1.47
N ASP A 189 -1.55 -16.75 0.15
CA ASP A 189 -1.96 -17.82 -0.76
C ASP A 189 -0.96 -18.99 -0.72
N SER A 190 0.34 -18.70 -0.67
CA SER A 190 1.39 -19.72 -0.51
C SER A 190 1.24 -20.48 0.81
N MET A 191 1.03 -19.78 1.93
CA MET A 191 0.78 -20.42 3.23
C MET A 191 -0.47 -21.31 3.23
N GLN A 192 -1.56 -20.87 2.59
CA GLN A 192 -2.78 -21.69 2.48
C GLN A 192 -2.53 -22.95 1.66
N SER A 193 -1.78 -22.85 0.56
CA SER A 193 -1.40 -24.00 -0.26
C SER A 193 -0.54 -25.00 0.54
N GLU A 194 0.39 -24.50 1.36
CA GLU A 194 1.24 -25.34 2.21
C GLU A 194 0.44 -26.00 3.33
N GLN A 195 -0.50 -25.28 3.96
CA GLN A 195 -1.41 -25.86 4.95
C GLN A 195 -2.27 -26.98 4.37
N LEU A 196 -2.80 -26.81 3.15
CA LEU A 196 -3.53 -27.87 2.46
C LEU A 196 -2.64 -29.09 2.17
N ALA A 197 -1.40 -28.86 1.75
CA ALA A 197 -0.44 -29.94 1.53
C ALA A 197 -0.08 -30.69 2.82
N ARG A 198 0.05 -29.97 3.95
CA ARG A 198 0.28 -30.59 5.27
C ARG A 198 -0.89 -31.46 5.69
N ARG A 199 -2.13 -30.98 5.52
CA ARG A 199 -3.34 -31.78 5.82
C ARG A 199 -3.39 -33.07 5.01
N ARG A 200 -3.08 -33.01 3.71
CA ARG A 200 -3.01 -34.23 2.86
C ARG A 200 -1.98 -35.24 3.37
N LYS A 201 -0.78 -34.77 3.73
CA LYS A 201 0.26 -35.65 4.30
C LYS A 201 -0.14 -36.24 5.65
N GLU A 202 -0.87 -35.49 6.46
CA GLU A 202 -1.40 -35.97 7.74
C GLU A 202 -2.49 -37.03 7.53
N ASP A 203 -3.37 -36.83 6.54
CA ASP A 203 -4.36 -37.84 6.13
C ASP A 203 -3.68 -39.13 5.64
N GLU A 204 -2.66 -39.02 4.77
CA GLU A 204 -1.85 -40.16 4.32
C GLU A 204 -1.14 -40.88 5.48
N ALA A 205 -0.57 -40.13 6.43
CA ALA A 205 0.07 -40.71 7.61
C ALA A 205 -0.95 -41.47 8.49
N ASN A 206 -2.17 -40.93 8.65
CA ASN A 206 -3.24 -41.58 9.39
C ASN A 206 -3.73 -42.86 8.70
N GLU A 207 -3.81 -42.88 7.36
CA GLU A 207 -4.13 -44.09 6.62
C GLU A 207 -3.03 -45.15 6.76
N LEU A 208 -1.77 -44.75 6.63
CA LEU A 208 -0.63 -45.66 6.84
C LEU A 208 -0.63 -46.23 8.26
N GLN A 209 -0.91 -45.40 9.28
CA GLN A 209 -0.99 -45.88 10.67
C GLN A 209 -2.08 -46.94 10.83
N LYS A 210 -3.27 -46.73 10.25
CA LYS A 210 -4.33 -47.76 10.25
C LYS A 210 -3.88 -49.06 9.58
N THR A 211 -3.11 -48.99 8.49
CA THR A 211 -2.57 -50.22 7.86
C THR A 211 -1.54 -50.92 8.75
N VAL A 212 -0.70 -50.16 9.46
CA VAL A 212 0.27 -50.72 10.41
C VAL A 212 -0.46 -51.42 11.56
N ASP A 213 -1.46 -50.78 12.16
CA ASP A 213 -2.24 -51.36 13.25
C ASP A 213 -2.95 -52.66 12.82
N LYS A 214 -3.50 -52.67 11.59
CA LYS A 214 -4.12 -53.86 11.02
C LYS A 214 -3.11 -54.99 10.83
N LEU A 215 -1.95 -54.70 10.23
CA LEU A 215 -0.89 -55.70 10.02
C LEU A 215 -0.35 -56.22 11.35
N GLN A 216 -0.22 -55.37 12.37
CA GLN A 216 0.20 -55.76 13.69
C GLN A 216 -0.81 -56.70 14.36
N SER A 217 -2.11 -56.39 14.26
CA SER A 217 -3.19 -57.26 14.75
C SER A 217 -3.20 -58.63 14.03
N GLU A 218 -3.06 -58.63 12.70
CA GLU A 218 -2.95 -59.87 11.90
C GLU A 218 -1.71 -60.69 12.30
N PHE A 219 -0.58 -60.02 12.56
CA PHE A 219 0.65 -60.66 13.03
C PHE A 219 0.46 -61.29 14.42
N GLU A 220 -0.09 -60.55 15.39
CA GLU A 220 -0.35 -61.04 16.74
C GLU A 220 -1.30 -62.25 16.73
N GLN A 221 -2.33 -62.22 15.88
CA GLN A 221 -3.26 -63.34 15.71
C GLN A 221 -2.55 -64.58 15.16
N ARG A 222 -1.72 -64.41 14.12
CA ARG A 222 -0.92 -65.51 13.53
C ARG A 222 0.08 -66.07 14.54
N TRP A 223 0.75 -65.19 15.27
CA TRP A 223 1.74 -65.56 16.28
C TRP A 223 1.09 -66.35 17.44
N SER A 224 -0.06 -65.89 17.93
CA SER A 224 -0.85 -66.62 18.93
C SER A 224 -1.26 -68.01 18.43
N GLY A 225 -1.64 -68.12 17.16
CA GLY A 225 -1.93 -69.41 16.51
C GLY A 225 -0.72 -70.34 16.49
N GLN A 226 0.46 -69.83 16.12
CA GLN A 226 1.70 -70.60 16.12
C GLN A 226 2.11 -71.06 17.52
N ILE A 227 2.00 -70.20 18.54
CA ILE A 227 2.27 -70.58 19.94
C ILE A 227 1.39 -71.76 20.36
N LYS A 228 0.08 -71.69 20.09
CA LYS A 228 -0.85 -72.78 20.42
C LYS A 228 -0.50 -74.09 19.72
N MET A 229 -0.06 -74.02 18.47
CA MET A 229 0.42 -75.19 17.73
C MET A 229 1.70 -75.77 18.33
N ILE A 230 2.67 -74.91 18.67
CA ILE A 230 3.91 -75.33 19.33
C ILE A 230 3.59 -76.00 20.67
N ASP A 231 2.73 -75.41 21.50
CA ASP A 231 2.30 -75.99 22.77
C ASP A 231 1.62 -77.36 22.59
N ALA A 232 0.73 -77.49 21.60
CA ALA A 232 0.07 -78.75 21.30
C ALA A 232 1.07 -79.82 20.85
N ASN A 233 2.02 -79.45 19.98
CA ASN A 233 3.08 -80.34 19.50
C ASN A 233 3.99 -80.78 20.64
N THR A 234 4.42 -79.85 21.50
CA THR A 234 5.25 -80.13 22.68
C THR A 234 4.53 -81.09 23.63
N ARG A 235 3.24 -80.89 23.92
CA ARG A 235 2.45 -81.84 24.72
C ARG A 235 2.34 -83.22 24.07
N CYS A 236 2.20 -83.27 22.74
CA CYS A 236 2.18 -84.54 22.01
C CYS A 236 3.51 -85.28 22.15
N LEU A 237 4.62 -84.56 21.96
CA LEU A 237 5.97 -85.12 22.14
C LEU A 237 6.20 -85.62 23.56
N PHE A 238 5.77 -84.88 24.59
CA PHE A 238 5.83 -85.37 25.98
C PHE A 238 5.04 -86.66 26.17
N LYS A 239 3.79 -86.73 25.69
CA LYS A 239 2.99 -87.96 25.76
C LYS A 239 3.63 -89.14 25.01
N MET A 240 4.26 -88.88 23.86
CA MET A 240 4.99 -89.90 23.12
C MET A 240 6.21 -90.37 23.91
N ASN A 241 6.95 -89.45 24.52
CA ASN A 241 8.10 -89.78 25.36
C ASN A 241 7.69 -90.62 26.58
N ASP A 242 6.60 -90.28 27.25
CA ASP A 242 6.06 -91.07 28.38
C ASP A 242 5.69 -92.49 27.93
N LYS A 243 5.04 -92.63 26.76
CA LYS A 243 4.73 -93.96 26.19
C LYS A 243 5.98 -94.74 25.83
N MET A 244 7.00 -94.08 25.29
CA MET A 244 8.29 -94.70 24.97
C MET A 244 9.02 -95.14 26.24
N ALA A 245 8.95 -94.37 27.32
CA ALA A 245 9.50 -94.77 28.62
C ALA A 245 8.80 -96.04 29.14
N VAL A 246 7.47 -96.09 29.11
CA VAL A 246 6.70 -97.30 29.48
C VAL A 246 7.07 -98.50 28.61
N LEU A 247 7.23 -98.31 27.30
CA LEU A 247 7.68 -99.39 26.41
C LEU A 247 9.10 -99.86 26.76
N THR A 248 10.00 -98.93 27.06
CA THR A 248 11.39 -99.24 27.45
C THR A 248 11.43 -100.05 28.74
N ASP A 249 10.64 -99.65 29.74
CA ASP A 249 10.47 -100.41 30.99
C ASP A 249 9.86 -101.80 30.75
N TRP A 250 8.90 -101.88 29.83
CA TRP A 250 8.28 -103.16 29.47
C TRP A 250 9.27 -104.11 28.78
N PHE A 251 10.09 -103.60 27.86
CA PHE A 251 11.17 -104.36 27.23
C PHE A 251 12.25 -104.78 28.24
N GLY A 252 12.65 -103.89 29.16
CA GLY A 252 13.61 -104.24 30.22
C GLY A 252 13.09 -105.32 31.18
N ASN A 253 11.79 -105.30 31.51
CA ASN A 253 11.15 -106.36 32.29
C ASN A 253 11.07 -107.68 31.51
N LEU A 254 10.83 -107.63 30.20
CA LEU A 254 10.85 -108.81 29.32
C LEU A 254 12.24 -109.45 29.26
N ASP A 255 13.30 -108.65 29.13
CA ASP A 255 14.69 -109.13 29.18
C ASP A 255 14.98 -109.78 30.55
N SER A 256 14.53 -109.18 31.65
CA SER A 256 14.68 -109.76 33.00
C SER A 256 13.92 -111.09 33.17
N ILE A 257 12.73 -111.23 32.56
CA ILE A 257 11.95 -112.48 32.56
C ILE A 257 12.64 -113.55 31.70
N LEU A 258 13.19 -113.16 30.54
CA LEU A 258 13.94 -114.07 29.68
C LEU A 258 15.23 -114.54 30.36
N GLU A 259 15.97 -113.66 31.04
CA GLU A 259 17.13 -114.02 31.85
C GLU A 259 16.77 -114.97 33.01
N MET A 260 15.66 -114.71 33.72
CA MET A 260 15.17 -115.62 34.77
C MET A 260 14.75 -116.99 34.23
N ASN A 261 14.12 -117.05 33.06
CA ASN A 261 13.73 -118.31 32.43
C ASN A 261 14.93 -119.09 31.90
N VAL A 262 15.99 -118.41 31.43
CA VAL A 262 17.27 -119.06 31.07
C VAL A 262 17.95 -119.63 32.31
N LEU A 263 17.92 -118.92 33.45
CA LEU A 263 18.43 -119.42 34.72
C LEU A 263 17.62 -120.61 35.28
N GLN A 264 16.29 -120.61 35.14
CA GLN A 264 15.43 -121.74 35.53
C GLN A 264 15.56 -122.95 34.59
N ALA A 265 15.71 -122.73 33.29
CA ALA A 265 15.98 -123.79 32.33
C ALA A 265 17.37 -124.41 32.55
N GLY A 266 18.37 -123.62 32.94
CA GLY A 266 19.68 -124.12 33.36
C GLY A 266 19.63 -124.98 34.64
N SER A 267 18.73 -124.64 35.57
CA SER A 267 18.54 -125.41 36.82
C SER A 267 17.79 -126.73 36.65
N GLN A 268 17.09 -126.97 35.53
CA GLN A 268 16.41 -128.24 35.25
C GLN A 268 17.30 -129.29 34.56
N TYR A 269 18.55 -128.95 34.23
CA TYR A 269 19.52 -129.89 33.67
C TYR A 269 20.60 -130.34 34.67
N ASP A 270 20.55 -129.85 35.92
CA ASP A 270 21.39 -130.34 37.02
C ASP A 270 20.51 -131.10 38.04
N THR A 271 20.07 -132.31 37.69
CA THR A 271 19.78 -133.42 38.63
C THR A 271 19.61 -134.74 37.90
#